data_AF-A0A957HZ17-F1
#
_entry.id   AF-A0A957HZ17-F1
#
_cell.length_a   1.000
_cell.length_b   1.000
_cell.length_c   1.000
_cell.angle_alpha   90.00
_cell.angle_beta   90.00
_cell.angle_gamma   90.00
#
_symmetry.space_group_name_H-M   'P 1'
#
loop_
_entity.id
_entity.type
_entity.pdbx_description
1 polymer ?
#
loop_
_entity_poly.entity_id
_entity_poly.type
_entity_poly.pdbx_seq_one_letter_code
_entity_poly.pdbx_strand_id
1 'polypeptide(L)'
;MCKTVLIGLILLFAVVGCATSPTAVPTPTTTPAVLADCFQSATAVAWLDDNGNGVWDEGERPLPGVQFALSPVAQDGTATSGEDGVAEIFAWAPGECMAITITAVAFPGYILTTPKILDYVAANTDYAFGFQPASASALVETETYIGAIFTADATAEFIAWLDEPADGFWTPTAEDAASFENELAAFLQESGDD
;
A
#
# COMPACT_ATOMS: atom_id res chain seq x y z
N MET A 1 -2.50 48.06 104.91
CA MET A 1 -1.34 47.55 105.68
C MET A 1 -1.34 46.02 105.59
N CYS A 2 -0.23 45.42 105.14
CA CYS A 2 0.15 43.99 105.23
C CYS A 2 -0.80 42.90 104.67
N LYS A 3 -0.39 41.85 103.93
CA LYS A 3 0.90 41.41 103.35
C LYS A 3 0.57 40.24 102.38
N THR A 4 1.44 40.04 101.39
CA THR A 4 1.61 38.96 100.38
C THR A 4 1.26 37.54 100.89
N VAL A 5 0.88 36.55 100.06
CA VAL A 5 1.79 35.68 99.26
C VAL A 5 1.10 35.07 98.03
N LEU A 6 1.90 34.93 96.98
CA LEU A 6 1.69 34.55 95.59
C LEU A 6 1.81 33.02 95.37
N ILE A 7 1.29 32.57 94.22
CA ILE A 7 1.66 31.38 93.41
C ILE A 7 0.82 30.10 93.63
N GLY A 8 -0.06 29.83 92.66
CA GLY A 8 -0.72 28.55 92.43
C GLY A 8 -0.88 28.30 90.93
N LEU A 9 0.19 27.78 90.35
CA LEU A 9 0.41 27.34 88.97
C LEU A 9 -0.85 26.72 88.29
N ILE A 10 -1.36 27.37 87.24
CA ILE A 10 -2.31 26.77 86.30
C ILE A 10 -1.54 25.71 85.51
N LEU A 11 -1.68 24.44 85.90
CA LEU A 11 -1.24 23.29 85.11
C LEU A 11 -2.20 23.12 83.93
N LEU A 12 -1.92 23.85 82.85
CA LEU A 12 -2.44 23.56 81.53
C LEU A 12 -1.88 22.19 81.11
N PHE A 13 -2.68 21.14 81.26
CA PHE A 13 -2.41 19.85 80.64
C PHE A 13 -2.44 20.05 79.12
N ALA A 14 -1.27 20.31 78.52
CA ALA A 14 -1.08 20.17 77.10
C ALA A 14 -1.23 18.69 76.77
N VAL A 15 -2.43 18.29 76.35
CA VAL A 15 -2.63 17.00 75.69
C VAL A 15 -1.87 17.09 74.37
N VAL A 16 -0.62 16.63 74.37
CA VAL A 16 0.14 16.37 73.14
C VAL A 16 -0.54 15.18 72.50
N GLY A 17 -1.57 15.46 71.70
CA GLY A 17 -2.06 14.51 70.72
C GLY A 17 -0.93 14.21 69.77
N CYS A 18 -0.33 13.03 69.89
CA CYS A 18 0.51 12.48 68.85
C CYS A 18 -0.42 12.18 67.67
N ALA A 19 -0.58 13.17 66.79
CA ALA A 19 -1.24 12.95 65.52
C ALA A 19 -0.35 11.99 64.72
N THR A 20 -0.69 10.70 64.76
CA THR A 20 -0.17 9.75 63.79
C THR A 20 -0.60 10.25 62.42
N SER A 21 0.35 10.84 61.68
CA SER A 21 0.15 11.20 60.29
C SER A 21 -0.48 10.00 59.59
N PRO A 22 -1.64 10.12 58.93
CA PRO A 22 -2.17 9.01 58.17
C PRO A 22 -1.09 8.64 57.16
N THR A 23 -0.55 7.43 57.27
CA THR A 23 0.32 6.88 56.24
C THR A 23 -0.49 6.98 54.95
N ALA A 24 -0.04 7.84 54.04
CA ALA A 24 -0.67 7.96 52.73
C ALA A 24 -0.68 6.56 52.14
N VAL A 25 -1.86 5.97 52.03
CA VAL A 25 -2.06 4.78 51.20
C VAL A 25 -1.52 5.21 49.84
N PRO A 26 -0.51 4.55 49.25
CA PRO A 26 -0.12 4.87 47.90
C PRO A 26 -1.39 4.73 47.07
N THR A 27 -1.86 5.85 46.50
CA THR A 27 -2.87 5.81 45.45
C THR A 27 -2.43 4.69 44.51
N PRO A 28 -3.29 3.70 44.19
CA PRO A 28 -2.90 2.75 43.16
C PRO A 28 -2.53 3.62 41.97
N THR A 29 -1.25 3.60 41.60
CA THR A 29 -0.82 4.14 40.32
C THR A 29 -1.58 3.26 39.36
N THR A 30 -2.73 3.74 38.90
CA THR A 30 -3.44 3.13 37.80
C THR A 30 -2.40 3.14 36.70
N THR A 31 -1.79 1.98 36.45
CA THR A 31 -1.12 1.73 35.18
C THR A 31 -2.13 2.25 34.17
N PRO A 32 -1.79 3.31 33.39
CA PRO A 32 -2.73 3.78 32.39
C PRO A 32 -3.14 2.54 31.62
N ALA A 33 -4.44 2.27 31.60
CA ALA A 33 -4.94 1.25 30.70
C ALA A 33 -4.42 1.69 29.33
N VAL A 34 -3.56 0.88 28.72
CA VAL A 34 -3.23 1.04 27.31
C VAL A 34 -4.49 0.59 26.60
N LEU A 35 -5.50 1.46 26.63
CA LEU A 35 -6.64 1.33 25.77
C LEU A 35 -6.07 1.65 24.39
N ALA A 36 -6.16 0.67 23.49
CA ALA A 36 -5.94 0.93 22.08
C ALA A 36 -7.07 1.85 21.63
N ASP A 37 -6.87 3.16 21.79
CA ASP A 37 -7.93 4.16 21.57
C ASP A 37 -8.08 4.52 20.09
N CYS A 38 -7.10 4.20 19.25
CA CYS A 38 -7.20 4.35 17.80
C CYS A 38 -7.16 2.99 17.08
N PHE A 39 -8.30 2.63 16.48
CA PHE A 39 -8.44 1.50 15.57
C PHE A 39 -8.85 2.01 14.19
N GLN A 40 -8.07 1.68 13.16
CA GLN A 40 -8.32 2.08 11.78
C GLN A 40 -8.40 0.86 10.87
N SER A 41 -9.40 0.82 10.01
CA SER A 41 -9.53 -0.17 8.93
C SER A 41 -9.46 0.51 7.57
N ALA A 42 -8.94 -0.21 6.58
CA ALA A 42 -8.95 0.18 5.17
C ALA A 42 -9.13 -1.05 4.28
N THR A 43 -9.79 -0.85 3.14
CA THR A 43 -9.88 -1.84 2.07
C THR A 43 -9.01 -1.36 0.93
N ALA A 44 -7.97 -2.12 0.58
CA ALA A 44 -7.17 -1.84 -0.61
C ALA A 44 -7.57 -2.82 -1.72
N VAL A 45 -7.70 -2.32 -2.95
CA VAL A 45 -8.00 -3.13 -4.14
C VAL A 45 -6.86 -3.01 -5.15
N ALA A 46 -6.42 -4.16 -5.65
CA ALA A 46 -5.40 -4.28 -6.67
C ALA A 46 -6.02 -4.92 -7.93
N TRP A 47 -5.77 -4.32 -9.09
CA TRP A 47 -6.14 -4.91 -10.37
C TRP A 47 -4.98 -4.86 -11.36
N LEU A 48 -5.08 -5.71 -12.37
CA LEU A 48 -4.24 -5.70 -13.54
C LEU A 48 -4.72 -4.58 -14.48
N ASP A 49 -3.96 -3.50 -14.54
CA ASP A 49 -4.20 -2.36 -15.42
C ASP A 49 -3.51 -2.65 -16.76
N ASP A 50 -4.22 -3.34 -17.64
CA ASP A 50 -3.66 -3.85 -18.90
C ASP A 50 -3.37 -2.68 -19.87
N ASN A 51 -4.22 -1.65 -19.85
CA ASN A 51 -4.11 -0.50 -20.74
C ASN A 51 -3.23 0.65 -20.18
N GLY A 52 -2.88 0.58 -18.89
CA GLY A 52 -1.97 1.51 -18.21
C GLY A 52 -2.58 2.86 -17.86
N ASN A 53 -3.92 2.99 -17.79
CA ASN A 53 -4.59 4.27 -17.63
C ASN A 53 -4.85 4.67 -16.16
N GLY A 54 -4.58 3.80 -15.21
CA GLY A 54 -4.77 4.02 -13.77
C GLY A 54 -6.24 3.97 -13.31
N VAL A 55 -7.15 3.48 -14.15
CA VAL A 55 -8.58 3.28 -13.87
C VAL A 55 -8.86 1.79 -13.91
N TRP A 56 -9.78 1.32 -13.07
CA TRP A 56 -10.25 -0.06 -13.16
C TRP A 56 -11.38 -0.15 -14.19
N ASP A 57 -11.05 -0.63 -15.38
CA ASP A 57 -11.98 -0.76 -16.50
C ASP A 57 -12.71 -2.12 -16.52
N GLU A 58 -13.82 -2.18 -17.27
CA GLU A 58 -14.55 -3.43 -17.48
C GLU A 58 -13.68 -4.45 -18.22
N GLY A 59 -13.52 -5.63 -17.62
CA GLY A 59 -12.71 -6.73 -18.16
C GLY A 59 -11.31 -6.84 -17.53
N GLU A 60 -10.85 -5.82 -16.81
CA GLU A 60 -9.60 -5.88 -16.07
C GLU A 60 -9.76 -6.74 -14.81
N ARG A 61 -8.78 -7.63 -14.60
CA ARG A 61 -8.85 -8.68 -13.59
C ARG A 61 -8.27 -8.20 -12.26
N PRO A 62 -8.78 -8.71 -11.12
CA PRO A 62 -8.14 -8.49 -9.83
C PRO A 62 -6.72 -9.07 -9.80
N LEU A 63 -5.85 -8.46 -8.98
CA LEU A 63 -4.45 -8.86 -8.83
C LEU A 63 -4.14 -9.39 -7.41
N PRO A 64 -3.97 -10.70 -7.22
CA PRO A 64 -3.59 -11.28 -5.94
C PRO A 64 -2.12 -11.06 -5.57
N GLY A 65 -1.84 -11.12 -4.26
CA GLY A 65 -0.47 -11.15 -3.73
C GLY A 65 0.20 -9.79 -3.55
N VAL A 66 -0.50 -8.68 -3.82
CA VAL A 66 0.01 -7.32 -3.62
C VAL A 66 -0.05 -6.95 -2.15
N GLN A 67 1.06 -6.50 -1.58
CA GLN A 67 1.12 -6.04 -0.20
C GLN A 67 0.83 -4.53 -0.09
N PHE A 68 0.06 -4.16 0.94
CA PHE A 68 -0.29 -2.80 1.28
C PHE A 68 0.09 -2.48 2.73
N ALA A 69 0.35 -1.21 3.01
CA ALA A 69 0.74 -0.73 4.34
C ALA A 69 0.02 0.57 4.73
N LEU A 70 -0.57 0.60 5.93
CA LEU A 70 -0.95 1.81 6.65
C LEU A 70 0.25 2.35 7.42
N SER A 71 0.52 3.64 7.30
CA SER A 71 1.62 4.31 7.99
C SER A 71 1.31 5.77 8.29
N PRO A 72 1.69 6.31 9.47
CA PRO A 72 2.33 5.63 10.60
C PRO A 72 1.34 4.87 11.50
N VAL A 73 1.70 3.66 11.93
CA VAL A 73 0.88 2.84 12.84
C VAL A 73 1.77 2.13 13.87
N ALA A 74 1.22 1.72 15.02
CA ALA A 74 2.00 1.07 16.07
C ALA A 74 2.06 -0.46 15.90
N GLN A 75 0.99 -1.08 15.38
CA GLN A 75 0.91 -2.53 15.15
C GLN A 75 -0.07 -2.85 14.01
N ASP A 76 0.18 -3.97 13.32
CA ASP A 76 -0.68 -4.59 12.29
C ASP A 76 -1.06 -3.70 11.10
N GLY A 77 -0.11 -2.92 10.58
CA GLY A 77 -0.34 -2.02 9.46
C GLY A 77 -0.40 -2.62 8.06
N THR A 78 -0.27 -3.93 7.87
CA THR A 78 -0.06 -4.48 6.52
C THR A 78 -1.01 -5.62 6.20
N ALA A 79 -1.45 -5.69 4.95
CA ALA A 79 -2.21 -6.82 4.42
C ALA A 79 -1.79 -7.13 2.98
N THR A 80 -2.14 -8.31 2.50
CA THR A 80 -1.86 -8.78 1.14
C THR A 80 -3.18 -9.08 0.43
N SER A 81 -3.32 -8.70 -0.84
CA SER A 81 -4.53 -8.95 -1.61
C SER A 81 -4.79 -10.44 -1.84
N GLY A 82 -6.05 -10.84 -1.71
CA GLY A 82 -6.55 -12.18 -2.03
C GLY A 82 -6.75 -12.39 -3.53
N GLU A 83 -7.32 -13.56 -3.90
CA GLU A 83 -7.64 -13.91 -5.29
C GLU A 83 -8.60 -12.92 -5.97
N ASP A 84 -9.41 -12.25 -5.17
CA ASP A 84 -10.32 -11.17 -5.57
C ASP A 84 -9.63 -9.80 -5.67
N GLY A 85 -8.31 -9.73 -5.45
CA GLY A 85 -7.55 -8.49 -5.50
C GLY A 85 -7.78 -7.57 -4.30
N VAL A 86 -8.51 -8.04 -3.28
CA VAL A 86 -8.89 -7.23 -2.11
C VAL A 86 -7.99 -7.55 -0.92
N ALA A 87 -7.56 -6.51 -0.21
CA ALA A 87 -6.81 -6.61 1.05
C ALA A 87 -7.49 -5.80 2.16
N GLU A 88 -7.88 -6.45 3.24
CA GLU A 88 -8.40 -5.80 4.44
C GLU A 88 -7.24 -5.51 5.41
N ILE A 89 -7.03 -4.24 5.76
CA ILE A 89 -5.92 -3.80 6.63
C ILE A 89 -6.49 -3.26 7.94
N PHE A 90 -5.92 -3.68 9.07
CA PHE A 90 -6.37 -3.31 10.41
C PHE A 90 -5.23 -2.77 11.27
N ALA A 91 -5.15 -1.45 11.43
CA ALA A 91 -4.09 -0.83 12.21
C ALA A 91 -4.54 -0.38 13.60
N TRP A 92 -3.61 -0.50 14.55
CA TRP A 92 -3.80 -0.09 15.94
C TRP A 92 -2.72 0.91 16.34
N ALA A 93 -3.12 1.95 17.07
CA ALA A 93 -2.20 2.90 17.69
C ALA A 93 -2.67 3.30 19.10
N PRO A 94 -1.75 3.49 20.06
CA PRO A 94 -2.09 4.03 21.37
C PRO A 94 -2.36 5.54 21.26
N GLY A 95 -3.40 6.02 21.95
CA GLY A 95 -3.75 7.44 21.99
C GLY A 95 -4.60 7.91 20.81
N GLU A 96 -4.52 9.20 20.48
CA GLU A 96 -5.30 9.82 19.41
C GLU A 96 -4.85 9.32 18.02
N CYS A 97 -5.81 9.15 17.10
CA CYS A 97 -5.50 8.78 15.72
C CYS A 97 -4.69 9.87 15.02
N MET A 98 -3.51 9.49 14.54
CA MET A 98 -2.71 10.34 13.66
C MET A 98 -3.26 10.30 12.23
N ALA A 99 -2.88 11.29 11.43
CA ALA A 99 -3.05 11.20 9.99
C ALA A 99 -2.17 10.07 9.45
N ILE A 100 -2.79 9.11 8.76
CA ILE A 100 -2.11 7.97 8.14
C ILE A 100 -2.27 8.00 6.63
N THR A 101 -1.46 7.18 5.95
CA THR A 101 -1.45 7.00 4.51
C THR A 101 -1.49 5.52 4.19
N ILE A 102 -2.05 5.17 3.04
CA ILE A 102 -1.98 3.82 2.47
C ILE A 102 -0.91 3.82 1.41
N THR A 103 0.00 2.86 1.49
CA THR A 103 1.09 2.68 0.54
C THR A 103 0.99 1.29 -0.08
N ALA A 104 1.01 1.24 -1.42
CA ALA A 104 1.27 0.02 -2.15
C ALA A 104 2.76 -0.33 -2.10
N VAL A 105 3.08 -1.55 -1.66
CA VAL A 105 4.44 -2.07 -1.70
C VAL A 105 4.79 -2.43 -3.14
N ALA A 106 6.05 -2.23 -3.52
CA ALA A 106 6.51 -2.59 -4.87
C ALA A 106 6.26 -4.08 -5.13
N PHE A 107 5.58 -4.39 -6.24
CA PHE A 107 5.24 -5.76 -6.62
C PHE A 107 6.13 -6.21 -7.79
N PRO A 108 7.01 -7.22 -7.61
CA PRO A 108 7.99 -7.59 -8.63
C PRO A 108 7.36 -7.97 -9.97
N GLY A 109 7.89 -7.43 -11.07
CA GLY A 109 7.38 -7.67 -12.43
C GLY A 109 6.24 -6.75 -12.84
N TYR A 110 5.81 -5.83 -11.97
CA TYR A 110 4.74 -4.87 -12.24
C TYR A 110 5.20 -3.43 -12.00
N ILE A 111 4.53 -2.50 -12.67
CA ILE A 111 4.69 -1.06 -12.53
C ILE A 111 3.34 -0.51 -12.05
N LEU A 112 3.39 0.34 -11.02
CA LEU A 112 2.21 1.06 -10.54
C LEU A 112 1.80 2.12 -11.56
N THR A 113 0.53 2.08 -11.96
CA THR A 113 -0.08 3.06 -12.88
C THR A 113 -0.85 4.14 -12.11
N THR A 114 -1.16 3.87 -10.84
CA THR A 114 -1.75 4.83 -9.90
C THR A 114 -0.71 5.38 -8.90
N PRO A 115 -1.02 6.43 -8.13
CA PRO A 115 -0.13 6.92 -7.09
C PRO A 115 0.19 5.82 -6.06
N LYS A 116 1.47 5.62 -5.78
CA LYS A 116 1.96 4.64 -4.78
C LYS A 116 1.41 4.88 -3.37
N ILE A 117 1.18 6.15 -3.02
CA ILE A 117 0.74 6.58 -1.69
C ILE A 117 -0.58 7.33 -1.85
N LEU A 118 -1.59 6.93 -1.09
CA LEU A 118 -2.88 7.59 -1.00
C LEU A 118 -3.11 8.10 0.44
N ASP A 119 -3.71 9.27 0.55
CA ASP A 119 -4.11 9.82 1.84
C ASP A 119 -5.27 9.00 2.41
N TYR A 120 -5.17 8.60 3.67
CA TYR A 120 -6.29 7.93 4.35
C TYR A 120 -7.38 8.96 4.66
N VAL A 121 -8.56 8.73 4.12
CA VAL A 121 -9.71 9.62 4.31
C VAL A 121 -10.61 9.14 5.44
N ALA A 122 -10.98 7.86 5.42
CA ALA A 122 -11.88 7.27 6.39
C ALA A 122 -11.76 5.74 6.43
N ALA A 123 -12.36 5.15 7.47
CA ALA A 123 -12.53 3.71 7.58
C ALA A 123 -13.56 3.20 6.57
N ASN A 124 -13.38 1.96 6.10
CA ASN A 124 -14.24 1.30 5.12
C ASN A 124 -14.34 2.05 3.77
N THR A 125 -13.31 2.84 3.44
CA THR A 125 -13.13 3.39 2.10
C THR A 125 -12.28 2.42 1.28
N ASP A 126 -12.61 2.29 0.00
CA ASP A 126 -11.83 1.51 -0.95
C ASP A 126 -10.70 2.36 -1.53
N TYR A 127 -9.49 1.82 -1.49
CA TYR A 127 -8.28 2.47 -1.99
C TYR A 127 -7.72 1.65 -3.15
N ALA A 128 -7.68 2.28 -4.32
CA ALA A 128 -7.50 1.62 -5.60
C ALA A 128 -6.07 1.74 -6.12
N PHE A 129 -5.44 0.60 -6.44
CA PHE A 129 -4.10 0.52 -7.00
C PHE A 129 -4.04 -0.31 -8.29
N GLY A 130 -3.72 0.34 -9.40
CA GLY A 130 -3.54 -0.29 -10.72
C GLY A 130 -2.09 -0.73 -10.93
N PHE A 131 -1.92 -1.91 -11.50
CA PHE A 131 -0.61 -2.50 -11.78
C PHE A 131 -0.56 -3.01 -13.22
N GLN A 132 0.36 -2.48 -14.01
CA GLN A 132 0.66 -2.98 -15.35
C GLN A 132 1.87 -3.91 -15.30
N PRO A 133 1.90 -5.04 -16.04
CA PRO A 133 3.11 -5.85 -16.17
C PRO A 133 4.25 -5.03 -16.77
N ALA A 134 5.45 -5.09 -16.18
CA ALA A 134 6.60 -4.31 -16.67
C ALA A 134 6.97 -4.65 -18.13
N SER A 135 6.67 -5.89 -18.56
CA SER A 135 6.80 -6.31 -19.96
C SER A 135 5.80 -5.60 -20.89
N ALA A 136 4.58 -5.34 -20.42
CA ALA A 136 3.57 -4.63 -21.20
C ALA A 136 3.92 -3.13 -21.35
N SER A 137 4.47 -2.51 -20.31
CA SER A 137 4.98 -1.13 -20.42
C SER A 137 6.13 -1.02 -21.43
N ALA A 138 7.01 -2.03 -21.50
CA ALA A 138 8.03 -2.10 -22.55
C ALA A 138 7.42 -2.24 -23.95
N LEU A 139 6.32 -3.00 -24.10
CA LEU A 139 5.58 -3.06 -25.36
C LEU A 139 4.99 -1.70 -25.74
N VAL A 140 4.34 -0.98 -24.82
CA VAL A 140 3.76 0.37 -25.09
C VAL A 140 4.84 1.39 -25.48
N GLU A 141 6.01 1.36 -24.83
CA GLU A 141 7.15 2.19 -25.27
C GLU A 141 7.63 1.81 -26.67
N THR A 142 7.58 0.52 -27.02
CA THR A 142 7.86 0.05 -28.39
C THR A 142 6.69 0.21 -29.35
N GLU A 143 5.45 0.48 -28.93
CA GLU A 143 4.34 0.71 -29.89
C GLU A 143 4.44 2.06 -30.61
N THR A 144 5.35 2.95 -30.14
CA THR A 144 5.80 4.12 -30.93
C THR A 144 6.97 3.79 -31.87
N TYR A 145 7.44 2.54 -31.86
CA TYR A 145 8.47 2.01 -32.75
C TYR A 145 8.12 0.57 -33.14
N ILE A 146 7.36 0.41 -34.24
CA ILE A 146 7.16 -0.91 -34.87
C ILE A 146 8.53 -1.44 -35.32
N GLY A 147 9.20 -2.14 -34.42
CA GLY A 147 10.47 -2.82 -34.58
C GLY A 147 10.38 -4.11 -33.78
N ALA A 148 10.46 -5.23 -34.47
CA ALA A 148 10.25 -6.55 -33.91
C ALA A 148 11.12 -6.80 -32.65
N ILE A 149 10.48 -7.28 -31.57
CA ILE A 149 11.17 -7.76 -30.37
C ILE A 149 11.60 -9.21 -30.66
N PHE A 150 12.91 -9.41 -30.83
CA PHE A 150 13.47 -10.75 -30.91
C PHE A 150 13.75 -11.28 -29.50
N THR A 151 13.45 -12.57 -29.29
CA THR A 151 13.92 -13.30 -28.12
C THR A 151 15.45 -13.30 -28.08
N ALA A 152 16.04 -13.36 -26.89
CA ALA A 152 17.49 -13.22 -26.65
C ALA A 152 18.38 -14.29 -27.33
N ASP A 153 17.78 -15.21 -28.09
CA ASP A 153 18.40 -16.28 -28.86
C ASP A 153 18.44 -16.03 -30.38
N ALA A 154 17.95 -14.88 -30.85
CA ALA A 154 18.10 -14.51 -32.26
C ALA A 154 19.58 -14.46 -32.66
N THR A 155 19.93 -15.22 -33.70
CA THR A 155 21.30 -15.28 -34.20
C THR A 155 21.64 -13.99 -34.96
N ALA A 156 22.91 -13.57 -34.92
CA ALA A 156 23.37 -12.41 -35.67
C ALA A 156 23.12 -12.55 -37.19
N GLU A 157 23.06 -13.79 -37.70
CA GLU A 157 22.74 -14.10 -39.10
C GLU A 157 21.25 -13.84 -39.42
N PHE A 158 20.34 -14.13 -38.48
CA PHE A 158 18.92 -13.85 -38.63
C PHE A 158 18.62 -12.35 -38.56
N ILE A 159 19.33 -11.61 -37.70
CA ILE A 159 19.23 -10.16 -37.61
C ILE A 159 19.78 -9.48 -38.88
N ALA A 160 20.90 -9.97 -39.43
CA ALA A 160 21.49 -9.44 -40.66
C ALA A 160 20.63 -9.71 -41.91
N TRP A 161 19.84 -10.78 -41.92
CA TRP A 161 18.89 -11.06 -43.01
C TRP A 161 17.69 -10.11 -43.03
N LEU A 162 17.29 -9.57 -41.88
CA LEU A 162 16.14 -8.66 -41.76
C LEU A 162 16.49 -7.21 -42.10
N ASP A 163 17.73 -6.78 -41.86
CA ASP A 163 18.20 -5.43 -42.16
C ASP A 163 18.79 -5.36 -43.58
N GLU A 164 18.04 -5.82 -44.58
CA GLU A 164 18.40 -5.67 -46.00
C GLU A 164 17.35 -4.80 -46.72
N PRO A 165 17.70 -3.55 -47.09
CA PRO A 165 19.04 -2.94 -47.00
C PRO A 165 19.41 -2.56 -45.55
N ALA A 166 20.72 -2.56 -45.25
CA ALA A 166 21.28 -2.23 -43.93
C ALA A 166 21.20 -0.73 -43.63
N ASP A 167 19.99 -0.17 -43.67
CA ASP A 167 19.66 1.22 -43.41
C ASP A 167 19.10 1.44 -42.00
N GLY A 168 19.02 0.37 -41.19
CA GLY A 168 18.57 0.40 -39.80
C GLY A 168 17.04 0.43 -39.69
N PHE A 169 16.30 0.18 -40.77
CA PHE A 169 14.85 0.11 -40.76
C PHE A 169 14.35 -1.07 -41.60
N TRP A 170 13.58 -1.95 -40.99
CA TRP A 170 12.90 -3.01 -41.74
C TRP A 170 11.84 -2.38 -42.65
N THR A 171 12.10 -2.31 -43.95
CA THR A 171 11.11 -1.98 -44.96
C THR A 171 10.61 -3.28 -45.59
N PRO A 172 9.38 -3.74 -45.29
CA PRO A 172 8.84 -4.90 -45.98
C PRO A 172 8.81 -4.62 -47.47
N THR A 173 9.28 -5.58 -48.27
CA THR A 173 9.04 -5.48 -49.70
C THR A 173 7.54 -5.60 -49.97
N ALA A 174 7.08 -5.10 -51.11
CA ALA A 174 5.68 -5.26 -51.51
C ALA A 174 5.26 -6.74 -51.64
N GLU A 175 6.22 -7.66 -51.81
CA GLU A 175 5.99 -9.10 -51.84
C GLU A 175 5.79 -9.67 -50.44
N ASP A 176 6.57 -9.21 -49.45
CA ASP A 176 6.42 -9.62 -48.03
C ASP A 176 5.07 -9.16 -47.48
N ALA A 177 4.68 -7.91 -47.75
CA ALA A 177 3.37 -7.38 -47.34
C ALA A 177 2.21 -8.17 -47.96
N ALA A 178 2.34 -8.62 -49.21
CA ALA A 178 1.33 -9.43 -49.88
C ALA A 178 1.24 -10.87 -49.33
N SER A 179 2.32 -11.40 -48.77
CA SER A 179 2.33 -12.71 -48.11
C SER A 179 1.53 -12.68 -46.80
N PHE A 180 1.72 -11.64 -45.98
CA PHE A 180 1.01 -11.50 -44.71
C PHE A 180 -0.50 -11.31 -44.89
N GLU A 181 -0.95 -10.56 -45.91
CA GLU A 181 -2.37 -10.39 -46.24
C GLU A 181 -3.04 -11.71 -46.66
N ASN A 182 -2.32 -12.58 -47.37
CA ASN A 182 -2.85 -13.89 -47.77
C ASN A 182 -2.95 -14.88 -46.58
N GLU A 183 -2.01 -14.84 -45.64
CA GLU A 183 -2.06 -15.68 -44.44
C GLU A 183 -3.16 -15.23 -43.45
N LEU A 184 -3.38 -13.92 -43.32
CA LEU A 184 -4.46 -13.37 -42.51
C LEU A 184 -5.85 -13.70 -43.08
N ALA A 185 -5.99 -13.67 -44.41
CA ALA A 185 -7.21 -14.07 -45.09
C ALA A 185 -7.52 -15.57 -44.95
N ALA A 186 -6.49 -16.42 -44.89
CA ALA A 186 -6.64 -17.87 -44.67
C ALA A 186 -7.08 -18.19 -43.22
N PHE A 187 -6.50 -17.51 -42.22
CA PHE A 187 -6.85 -17.69 -40.81
C PHE A 187 -8.29 -17.23 -40.48
N LEU A 188 -8.78 -16.19 -41.15
CA LEU A 188 -10.17 -15.72 -41.01
C LEU A 188 -11.20 -16.60 -41.75
N GLN A 189 -10.78 -17.45 -42.69
CA GLN A 189 -11.69 -18.43 -43.32
C GLN A 189 -11.87 -19.70 -42.49
N GLU A 190 -10.88 -20.10 -41.70
CA GLU A 190 -10.95 -21.33 -40.89
C GLU A 190 -11.72 -21.15 -39.57
N SER A 191 -11.88 -19.92 -39.10
CA SER A 191 -12.61 -19.59 -37.85
C SER A 191 -14.12 -19.30 -38.04
N GLY A 192 -14.64 -19.44 -39.26
CA GLY A 192 -16.02 -19.10 -39.62
C GLY A 192 -16.99 -20.26 -39.83
N ASP A 193 -16.56 -21.52 -39.62
CA ASP A 193 -17.34 -22.70 -40.01
C ASP A 193 -17.59 -23.73 -38.88
N ASP A 194 -17.66 -23.29 -37.61
CA ASP A 194 -18.17 -24.08 -36.48
C ASP A 194 -19.22 -23.33 -35.64
#